data_AF-A0A8S2ZKJ5-F1
#
_entry.id   AF-A0A8S2ZKJ5-F1
#
_cell.length_a   1.000
_cell.length_b   1.000
_cell.length_c   1.000
_cell.angle_alpha   90.00
_cell.angle_beta   90.00
_cell.angle_gamma   90.00
#
_symmetry.space_group_name_H-M   'P 1'
#
loop_
_entity.id
_entity.type
_entity.pdbx_description
1 polymer ?
#
loop_
_entity_poly.entity_id
_entity_poly.type
_entity_poly.pdbx_seq_one_letter_code
_entity_poly.pdbx_strand_id
1 'polypeptide(L)' 'IPLRSSSIDIHPNARWKQNGLTVARGNGQGNGINQLSYPWSLYVDDD' A
#
# COMPACT_ATOMS: atom_id res chain seq x y z
N ILE A 1 32.12 6.51 -1.52
CA ILE A 1 31.04 6.69 -2.53
C ILE A 1 29.73 6.75 -1.76
N PRO A 2 29.05 7.89 -1.60
CA PRO A 2 27.82 7.91 -0.83
C PRO A 2 26.68 7.33 -1.67
N LEU A 3 25.98 6.35 -1.12
CA LEU A 3 24.77 5.77 -1.69
C LEU A 3 23.71 6.87 -1.74
N ARG A 4 23.38 7.36 -2.94
CA ARG A 4 22.20 8.22 -3.11
C ARG A 4 20.99 7.38 -2.74
N SER A 5 20.29 7.79 -1.68
CA SER A 5 18.89 7.41 -1.50
C SER A 5 18.19 7.87 -2.77
N SER A 6 17.75 6.93 -3.62
CA SER A 6 16.82 7.24 -4.69
C SER A 6 15.52 7.62 -3.99
N SER A 7 15.33 8.91 -3.73
CA SER A 7 14.02 9.43 -3.33
C SER A 7 13.00 8.88 -4.31
N ILE A 8 12.00 8.17 -3.80
CA ILE A 8 10.92 7.70 -4.63
C ILE A 8 10.11 8.96 -4.99
N ASP A 9 10.36 9.51 -6.16
CA ASP A 9 9.67 10.71 -6.61
C ASP A 9 8.24 10.31 -6.97
N ILE A 10 7.31 10.53 -6.03
CA ILE A 10 5.88 10.42 -6.31
C ILE A 10 5.52 11.65 -7.12
N HIS A 11 5.53 11.50 -8.44
CA HIS A 11 5.29 12.61 -9.35
C HIS A 11 3.91 13.24 -9.08
N PRO A 12 3.75 14.57 -9.12
CA PRO A 12 2.49 15.25 -8.75
C PRO A 12 1.28 14.88 -9.62
N ASN A 13 1.49 14.23 -10.77
CA ASN A 13 0.42 13.68 -11.60
C ASN A 13 0.26 12.14 -11.49
N ALA A 14 0.94 11.52 -10.52
CA ALA A 14 0.80 10.10 -10.25
C ALA A 14 -0.67 9.80 -9.95
N ARG A 15 -1.24 8.86 -10.71
CA ARG A 15 -2.60 8.37 -10.50
C ARG A 15 -2.53 6.95 -9.95
N TRP A 16 -3.48 6.63 -9.08
CA TRP A 16 -3.68 5.26 -8.63
C TRP A 16 -3.95 4.35 -9.85
N LYS A 17 -3.25 3.23 -9.93
CA LYS A 17 -3.61 2.18 -10.88
C LYS A 17 -4.91 1.56 -10.40
N GLN A 18 -5.95 1.60 -11.23
CA GLN A 18 -7.24 1.00 -10.92
C GLN A 18 -7.11 -0.51 -10.59
N ASN A 19 -6.13 -1.19 -11.21
CA ASN A 19 -5.77 -2.57 -10.89
C ASN A 19 -4.55 -2.62 -9.95
N GLY A 20 -4.67 -1.97 -8.80
CA GLY A 20 -3.63 -1.95 -7.76
C GLY A 20 -3.59 -3.26 -6.96
N LEU A 21 -2.41 -3.64 -6.48
CA LEU A 21 -2.26 -4.68 -5.46
C LEU A 21 -2.32 -4.02 -4.09
N THR A 22 -3.30 -4.38 -3.27
CA THR A 22 -3.34 -3.97 -1.86
C THR A 22 -2.18 -4.61 -1.11
N VAL A 23 -1.18 -3.80 -0.74
CA VAL A 23 -0.05 -4.23 0.08
C VAL A 23 -0.31 -3.83 1.54
N ALA A 24 -1.00 -4.70 2.28
CA ALA A 24 -1.18 -4.54 3.73
C ALA A 24 0.04 -5.11 4.47
N ARG A 25 1.15 -4.37 4.50
CA ARG A 25 2.36 -4.82 5.21
C ARG A 25 2.18 -4.68 6.72
N GLY A 26 2.51 -5.74 7.46
CA GLY A 26 2.68 -5.68 8.93
C GLY A 26 2.51 -6.97 9.75
N ASN A 27 2.41 -8.15 9.12
CA ASN A 27 2.62 -9.51 9.68
C ASN A 27 1.91 -9.90 11.01
N GLY A 28 0.60 -9.66 11.07
CA GLY A 28 -0.33 -10.36 11.96
C GLY A 28 -1.77 -10.06 11.52
N GLN A 29 -2.82 -10.82 11.89
CA GLN A 29 -2.91 -12.27 11.97
C GLN A 29 -3.74 -12.78 10.77
N GLY A 30 -3.15 -13.74 10.07
CA GLY A 30 -3.52 -14.27 8.77
C GLY A 30 -2.24 -14.81 8.12
N ASN A 31 -2.33 -15.72 7.16
CA ASN A 31 -1.13 -16.34 6.55
C ASN A 31 -0.56 -15.52 5.37
N GLY A 32 -1.30 -14.52 4.90
CA GLY A 32 -0.95 -13.70 3.73
C GLY A 32 -0.45 -12.30 4.08
N ILE A 33 0.50 -11.79 3.30
CA ILE A 33 1.06 -10.42 3.43
C ILE A 33 0.13 -9.31 2.92
N ASN A 34 -1.05 -9.68 2.43
CA ASN A 34 -2.07 -8.82 1.87
C ASN A 34 -3.36 -8.81 2.73
N GLN A 35 -3.24 -9.18 4.01
CA GLN A 35 -4.36 -9.26 4.96
C GLN A 35 -4.21 -8.24 6.10
N LEU A 36 -5.33 -7.82 6.68
CA LEU A 36 -5.39 -6.93 7.86
C LEU A 36 -5.51 -7.79 9.13
N SER A 37 -4.87 -7.38 10.23
CA SER A 37 -4.84 -8.12 11.51
C SER A 37 -6.14 -8.08 12.29
N TYR A 38 -6.64 -6.87 12.52
CA TYR A 38 -7.79 -6.57 13.37
C TYR A 38 -8.47 -5.28 12.88
N PRO A 39 -9.08 -5.28 11.67
CA PRO A 39 -9.79 -4.10 11.21
C PRO A 39 -11.11 -3.94 11.96
N TRP A 40 -11.38 -2.74 12.50
CA TRP A 40 -12.69 -2.42 13.09
C TRP A 40 -13.75 -2.10 12.03
N SER A 41 -13.34 -1.56 10.88
CA SER A 41 -14.21 -1.32 9.72
C SER A 41 -13.34 -1.08 8.48
N LEU A 42 -13.90 -1.36 7.30
CA LEU A 42 -13.36 -1.01 5.99
C LEU A 42 -14.55 -0.62 5.10
N TYR A 43 -14.47 0.55 4.46
CA TYR A 43 -15.45 1.02 3.51
C TYR A 43 -14.74 1.41 2.21
N VAL A 44 -15.31 0.97 1.09
CA VAL A 44 -14.86 1.29 -0.26
C VAL A 44 -16.06 1.88 -0.97
N ASP A 45 -15.86 3.01 -1.62
CA ASP A 45 -16.88 3.74 -2.37
C ASP A 45 -16.36 4.04 -3.77
N ASP A 46 -17.25 4.02 -4.75
CA ASP A 46 -16.96 4.24 -6.16
C ASP A 46 -17.57 5.57 -6.69
N ASP A 47 -18.28 6.34 -5.85
CA ASP A 47 -18.91 7.63 -6.22
C ASP A 47 -17.95 8.84 -6.30
#